data_AF-A0A7Y9J3Y7-F1
#
_entry.id   AF-A0A7Y9J3Y7-F1
#
_cell.length_a   1.000
_cell.length_b   1.000
_cell.length_c   1.000
_cell.angle_alpha   90.00
_cell.angle_beta   90.00
_cell.angle_gamma   90.00
#
_symmetry.space_group_name_H-M   'P 1'
#
loop_
_entity.id
_entity.type
_entity.pdbx_description
1 polymer ?
#
loop_
_entity_poly.entity_id
_entity_poly.type
_entity_poly.pdbx_seq_one_letter_code
_entity_poly.pdbx_strand_id
1 'polypeptide(L)'
;MIPPRRFELPDDWERVPGLIDRIQDLVTAGRYRTALDVLLAHLRRDAASVDALALAAVTMSGSRTERVESPEPPMPIQENSALFAPITTVCSVCTGSWFSTHTLHRTEQWSIVNPIGLQCQVCRHTICKNCRPWTANEGLSRPCPEPGCKGTVTAPVLPTGRDDVEPVDPMTIENVVVIRAGPITPTVDEAMTVVTKFVPILRSDTSMVSIRPSAPHIMDRTFSRNLYAVSVLEGLERERVLERGSWSRATPLFIEAGAADDADYLLVVVRWPGVPKKVVHVHVMREGSEHMSADYIHMLLEVMAPRAFTDHATITGTPGGDWPEDPRFMILLLVNRNHPEYLSDDFVVRTQFGQGPDGLRYVLAAVSPA
;
A
#
# COMPACT_ATOMS: atom_id res chain seq x y z
N MET A 1 -13.50 -1.49 4.25
CA MET A 1 -13.46 -0.88 5.59
C MET A 1 -12.53 0.33 5.54
N ILE A 2 -12.87 1.48 6.14
CA ILE A 2 -11.93 2.62 6.12
C ILE A 2 -10.80 2.32 7.12
N PRO A 3 -9.51 2.39 6.72
CA PRO A 3 -8.41 2.11 7.62
C PRO A 3 -8.45 3.04 8.83
N PRO A 4 -8.08 2.53 10.03
CA PRO A 4 -8.00 3.39 11.21
C PRO A 4 -6.96 4.47 10.97
N ARG A 5 -7.29 5.73 11.26
CA ARG A 5 -6.32 6.83 11.11
C ARG A 5 -5.11 6.67 12.04
N ARG A 6 -5.29 5.99 13.17
CA ARG A 6 -4.26 5.70 14.16
C ARG A 6 -4.48 4.31 14.75
N PHE A 7 -3.40 3.62 15.04
CA PHE A 7 -3.43 2.30 15.64
C PHE A 7 -3.53 2.39 17.16
N GLU A 8 -4.59 1.81 17.71
CA GLU A 8 -4.75 1.54 19.14
C GLU A 8 -4.92 0.02 19.28
N LEU A 9 -4.09 -0.61 20.11
CA LEU A 9 -4.16 -2.05 20.32
C LEU A 9 -5.39 -2.36 21.18
N PRO A 10 -6.41 -3.08 20.69
CA PRO A 10 -7.58 -3.45 21.47
C PRO A 10 -7.24 -4.47 22.55
N ASP A 11 -8.09 -4.59 23.57
CA ASP A 11 -7.89 -5.56 24.67
C ASP A 11 -8.03 -7.00 24.22
N ASP A 12 -8.92 -7.22 23.26
CA ASP A 12 -9.19 -8.46 22.57
C ASP A 12 -9.12 -8.24 21.06
N TRP A 13 -8.36 -9.08 20.36
CA TRP A 13 -8.43 -9.16 18.91
C TRP A 13 -8.18 -10.58 18.44
N GLU A 14 -8.76 -10.90 17.28
CA GLU A 14 -8.57 -12.17 16.63
C GLU A 14 -7.16 -12.23 16.01
N ARG A 15 -6.41 -13.28 16.36
CA ARG A 15 -5.09 -13.56 15.77
C ARG A 15 -5.28 -14.18 14.40
N VAL A 16 -4.45 -13.77 13.44
CA VAL A 16 -4.47 -14.38 12.11
C VAL A 16 -3.67 -15.68 12.17
N PRO A 17 -4.29 -16.86 11.95
CA PRO A 17 -3.60 -18.14 12.10
C PRO A 17 -2.33 -18.22 11.25
N GLY A 18 -1.21 -18.60 11.86
CA GLY A 18 0.09 -18.81 11.20
C GLY A 18 0.82 -17.54 10.72
N LEU A 19 0.19 -16.36 10.77
CA LEU A 19 0.83 -15.11 10.35
C LEU A 19 2.01 -14.76 11.26
N ILE A 20 1.84 -14.90 12.58
CA ILE A 20 2.89 -14.61 13.57
C ILE A 20 4.10 -15.49 13.34
N ASP A 21 3.92 -16.82 13.31
CA ASP A 21 5.00 -17.79 13.15
C ASP A 21 5.77 -17.53 11.85
N ARG A 22 5.06 -17.30 10.74
CA ARG A 22 5.66 -16.99 9.45
C ARG A 22 6.51 -15.71 9.48
N ILE A 23 6.02 -14.65 10.12
CA ILE A 23 6.76 -13.38 10.21
C ILE A 23 7.96 -13.52 11.14
N GLN A 24 7.83 -14.24 12.26
CA GLN A 24 8.93 -14.53 13.17
C GLN A 24 10.04 -15.33 12.50
N ASP A 25 9.70 -16.35 11.72
CA ASP A 25 10.66 -17.15 10.96
C ASP A 25 11.45 -16.27 9.96
N LEU A 26 10.74 -15.40 9.22
CA LEU A 26 11.35 -14.50 8.26
C LEU A 26 12.27 -13.48 8.94
N VAL A 27 11.82 -12.86 10.03
CA VAL A 27 12.63 -11.87 10.78
C VAL A 27 13.86 -12.52 11.40
N THR A 28 13.72 -13.70 12.00
CA THR A 28 14.84 -14.46 12.58
C THR A 28 15.87 -14.85 11.52
N ALA A 29 15.43 -15.12 10.29
CA ALA A 29 16.30 -15.38 9.15
C ALA A 29 16.91 -14.12 8.51
N GLY A 30 16.67 -12.92 9.06
CA GLY A 30 17.12 -11.66 8.47
C GLY A 30 16.41 -11.31 7.16
N ARG A 31 15.20 -11.81 6.93
CA ARG A 31 14.43 -11.59 5.69
C ARG A 31 13.36 -10.50 5.86
N TYR A 32 13.77 -9.33 6.34
CA TYR A 32 12.86 -8.23 6.68
C TYR A 32 12.05 -7.74 5.47
N ARG A 33 12.69 -7.59 4.30
CA ARG A 33 11.99 -7.21 3.07
C ARG A 33 10.84 -8.17 2.76
N THR A 34 11.11 -9.47 2.76
CA THR A 34 10.09 -10.50 2.51
C THR A 34 9.00 -10.48 3.60
N ALA A 35 9.35 -10.29 4.88
CA ALA A 35 8.38 -10.17 5.96
C ALA A 35 7.41 -9.00 5.75
N LEU A 36 7.93 -7.84 5.35
CA LEU A 36 7.11 -6.66 5.05
C LEU A 36 6.21 -6.87 3.82
N ASP A 37 6.68 -7.57 2.78
CA ASP A 37 5.84 -7.90 1.62
C ASP A 37 4.63 -8.76 2.03
N VAL A 38 4.83 -9.74 2.92
CA VAL A 38 3.73 -10.56 3.46
C VAL A 38 2.74 -9.72 4.26
N LEU A 39 3.24 -8.83 5.13
CA LEU A 39 2.39 -7.95 5.94
C LEU A 39 1.62 -6.94 5.10
N LEU A 40 2.27 -6.32 4.13
CA LEU A 40 1.64 -5.38 3.20
C LEU A 40 0.57 -6.07 2.35
N ALA A 41 0.84 -7.28 1.84
CA ALA A 41 -0.17 -8.08 1.12
C ALA A 41 -1.37 -8.44 1.99
N HIS A 42 -1.17 -8.69 3.29
CA HIS A 42 -2.26 -8.89 4.22
C HIS A 42 -3.06 -7.59 4.46
N LEU A 43 -2.38 -6.48 4.77
CA LEU A 43 -3.01 -5.18 4.99
C LEU A 43 -3.71 -4.62 3.74
N ARG A 44 -3.25 -4.99 2.55
CA ARG A 44 -3.90 -4.67 1.28
C ARG A 44 -5.32 -5.24 1.18
N ARG A 45 -5.58 -6.36 1.88
CA ARG A 45 -6.89 -7.04 1.94
C ARG A 45 -7.70 -6.57 3.14
N ASP A 46 -7.05 -6.51 4.30
CA ASP A 46 -7.63 -6.06 5.54
C ASP A 46 -6.74 -4.98 6.17
N ALA A 47 -7.00 -3.74 5.76
CA ALA A 47 -6.23 -2.58 6.22
C ALA A 47 -6.43 -2.28 7.72
N ALA A 48 -7.40 -2.92 8.37
CA ALA A 48 -7.67 -2.80 9.80
C ALA A 48 -7.14 -4.00 10.61
N SER A 49 -6.46 -4.97 9.97
CA SER A 49 -5.92 -6.14 10.64
C SER A 49 -4.96 -5.74 11.77
N VAL A 50 -5.44 -5.90 13.00
CA VAL A 50 -4.71 -5.51 14.22
C VAL A 50 -3.42 -6.30 14.33
N ASP A 51 -3.47 -7.59 14.00
CA ASP A 51 -2.33 -8.50 14.10
C ASP A 51 -1.22 -8.12 13.09
N ALA A 52 -1.61 -7.82 11.84
CA ALA A 52 -0.65 -7.40 10.82
C ALA A 52 -0.05 -6.02 11.11
N LEU A 53 -0.85 -5.05 11.60
CA LEU A 53 -0.35 -3.75 12.02
C LEU A 53 0.63 -3.88 13.21
N ALA A 54 0.31 -4.72 14.21
CA ALA A 54 1.20 -4.97 15.34
C ALA A 54 2.52 -5.62 14.89
N LEU A 55 2.46 -6.66 14.06
CA LEU A 55 3.64 -7.34 13.52
C LEU A 55 4.49 -6.42 12.64
N ALA A 56 3.87 -5.55 11.85
CA ALA A 56 4.56 -4.53 11.07
C ALA A 56 5.29 -3.52 11.97
N ALA A 57 4.66 -3.05 13.04
CA ALA A 57 5.29 -2.15 14.00
C ALA A 57 6.52 -2.79 14.64
N VAL A 58 6.43 -4.07 15.07
CA VAL A 58 7.58 -4.82 15.60
C VAL A 58 8.69 -4.96 14.56
N THR A 59 8.34 -5.42 13.35
CA THR A 59 9.29 -5.64 12.24
C THR A 59 10.06 -4.36 11.89
N MET A 60 9.35 -3.22 11.85
CA MET A 60 9.93 -1.91 11.55
C MET A 60 10.74 -1.30 12.70
N SER A 61 10.38 -1.61 13.94
CA SER A 61 11.07 -1.11 15.15
C SER A 61 12.34 -1.87 15.52
N GLY A 62 12.63 -3.00 14.86
CA GLY A 62 13.84 -3.78 15.06
C GLY A 62 15.12 -2.94 14.97
N SER A 63 16.21 -3.45 15.55
CA SER A 63 17.49 -2.75 15.63
C SER A 63 17.89 -2.20 14.27
N ARG A 64 18.16 -0.89 14.19
CA ARG A 64 18.56 -0.25 12.92
C ARG A 64 19.79 -0.93 12.33
N THR A 65 20.75 -1.34 13.15
CA THR A 65 21.96 -2.06 12.70
C THR A 65 21.58 -3.40 12.09
N GLU A 66 20.78 -4.20 12.79
CA GLU A 66 20.32 -5.52 12.31
C GLU A 66 19.56 -5.40 10.99
N ARG A 67 18.69 -4.38 10.86
CA ARG A 67 17.95 -4.12 9.62
C ARG A 67 18.83 -3.69 8.46
N VAL A 68 19.91 -2.94 8.72
CA VAL A 68 20.83 -2.45 7.67
C VAL A 68 21.82 -3.54 7.25
N GLU A 69 22.26 -4.38 8.19
CA GLU A 69 23.19 -5.49 7.93
C GLU A 69 22.49 -6.78 7.46
N SER A 70 21.17 -6.79 7.52
CA SER A 70 20.30 -7.84 7.01
C SER A 70 20.62 -8.25 5.56
N PRO A 71 20.57 -9.55 5.21
CA PRO A 71 20.64 -10.02 3.82
C PRO A 71 19.52 -9.44 2.93
N GLU A 72 18.34 -9.15 3.51
CA GLU A 72 17.22 -8.53 2.83
C GLU A 72 16.69 -7.33 3.63
N PRO A 73 17.35 -6.16 3.56
CA PRO A 73 16.92 -4.97 4.29
C PRO A 73 15.58 -4.45 3.72
N PRO A 74 14.73 -3.79 4.54
CA PRO A 74 13.54 -3.09 4.05
C PRO A 74 13.86 -2.11 2.94
N MET A 75 12.99 -2.02 1.93
CA MET A 75 13.11 -1.03 0.87
C MET A 75 12.38 0.27 1.27
N PRO A 76 12.86 1.46 0.85
CA PRO A 76 12.20 2.74 1.15
C PRO A 76 10.71 2.78 0.75
N ILE A 77 10.35 2.11 -0.35
CA ILE A 77 8.96 2.00 -0.82
C ILE A 77 8.05 1.22 0.14
N GLN A 78 8.61 0.27 0.91
CA GLN A 78 7.89 -0.50 1.93
C GLN A 78 7.79 0.32 3.22
N GLU A 79 8.89 0.95 3.64
CA GLU A 79 8.94 1.72 4.89
C GLU A 79 7.95 2.90 4.89
N ASN A 80 7.73 3.50 3.72
CA ASN A 80 6.84 4.66 3.58
C ASN A 80 5.41 4.28 3.14
N SER A 81 5.05 3.00 3.09
CA SER A 81 3.74 2.58 2.59
C SER A 81 2.58 3.24 3.35
N ALA A 82 1.58 3.69 2.60
CA ALA A 82 0.31 4.18 3.10
C ALA A 82 -0.44 3.14 3.95
N LEU A 83 -0.21 1.84 3.72
CA LEU A 83 -0.80 0.78 4.53
C LEU A 83 -0.26 0.75 5.97
N PHE A 84 0.93 1.30 6.20
CA PHE A 84 1.50 1.46 7.54
C PHE A 84 1.17 2.81 8.19
N ALA A 85 0.44 3.68 7.50
CA ALA A 85 -0.02 4.97 8.04
C ALA A 85 -0.54 4.86 9.49
N PRO A 86 -1.38 3.88 9.88
CA PRO A 86 -1.96 3.83 11.22
C PRO A 86 -0.92 3.63 12.35
N ILE A 87 0.17 2.90 12.07
CA ILE A 87 1.21 2.58 13.06
C ILE A 87 2.40 3.54 13.02
N THR A 88 2.41 4.47 12.08
CA THR A 88 3.44 5.49 11.96
C THR A 88 3.26 6.57 13.02
N THR A 89 4.39 7.02 13.56
CA THR A 89 4.52 8.20 14.41
C THR A 89 5.15 9.31 13.61
N VAL A 90 4.58 10.51 13.61
CA VAL A 90 5.05 11.67 12.86
C VAL A 90 5.46 12.79 13.82
N CYS A 91 6.61 13.41 13.56
CA CYS A 91 7.04 14.59 14.30
C CYS A 91 6.21 15.81 13.87
N SER A 92 5.60 16.50 14.83
CA SER A 92 4.87 17.75 14.61
C SER A 92 5.75 18.93 14.19
N VAL A 93 7.09 18.80 14.23
CA VAL A 93 8.04 19.87 13.88
C VAL A 93 8.69 19.64 12.51
N CYS A 94 9.36 18.50 12.32
CA CYS A 94 10.08 18.23 11.07
C CYS A 94 9.38 17.26 10.12
N THR A 95 8.16 16.82 10.46
CA THR A 95 7.38 15.79 9.73
C THR A 95 8.07 14.44 9.54
N GLY A 96 9.29 14.26 10.08
CA GLY A 96 9.99 12.99 10.11
C GLY A 96 9.18 11.93 10.85
N SER A 97 9.22 10.70 10.33
CA SER A 97 8.40 9.60 10.80
C SER A 97 9.23 8.42 11.35
N TRP A 98 8.63 7.65 12.25
CA TRP A 98 9.19 6.40 12.78
C TRP A 98 8.08 5.48 13.28
N PHE A 99 8.43 4.26 13.66
CA PHE A 99 7.50 3.26 14.19
C PHE A 99 7.71 3.10 15.69
N SER A 100 6.62 3.23 16.46
CA SER A 100 6.65 3.05 17.90
C SER A 100 5.96 1.75 18.29
N THR A 101 6.63 0.91 19.08
CA THR A 101 6.08 -0.35 19.61
C THR A 101 5.51 -0.22 21.01
N HIS A 102 5.51 0.98 21.61
CA HIS A 102 5.04 1.15 22.99
C HIS A 102 3.56 0.78 23.17
N THR A 103 2.74 0.83 22.12
CA THR A 103 1.35 0.33 22.13
C THR A 103 1.26 -1.19 22.34
N LEU A 104 2.32 -1.93 22.05
CA LEU A 104 2.39 -3.39 22.17
C LEU A 104 2.87 -3.85 23.56
N HIS A 105 3.48 -2.96 24.33
CA HIS A 105 4.00 -3.24 25.66
C HIS A 105 3.01 -2.78 26.73
N ARG A 106 2.01 -3.63 27.01
CA ARG A 106 0.93 -3.36 27.99
C ARG A 106 1.34 -3.52 29.46
N THR A 107 2.55 -4.01 29.75
CA THR A 107 2.98 -4.37 31.11
C THR A 107 4.17 -3.53 31.61
N GLU A 108 3.96 -2.95 32.80
CA GLU A 108 4.89 -2.49 33.86
C GLU A 108 6.08 -1.56 33.56
N GLN A 109 6.12 -0.45 34.31
CA GLN A 109 7.23 0.49 34.58
C GLN A 109 8.50 0.36 33.70
N TRP A 110 8.45 0.89 32.48
CA TRP A 110 9.64 1.03 31.64
C TRP A 110 10.41 2.29 32.03
N SER A 111 11.69 2.14 32.36
CA SER A 111 12.62 3.26 32.42
C SER A 111 13.19 3.52 31.02
N ILE A 112 12.56 4.42 30.28
CA ILE A 112 13.02 4.80 28.94
C ILE A 112 14.16 5.81 29.07
N VAL A 113 15.41 5.35 28.98
CA VAL A 113 16.59 6.21 29.20
C VAL A 113 16.94 7.08 27.96
N ASN A 114 16.54 6.66 26.75
CA ASN A 114 16.85 7.37 25.50
C ASN A 114 15.67 7.31 24.52
N PRO A 115 14.57 8.02 24.79
CA PRO A 115 13.39 7.94 23.94
C PRO A 115 13.68 8.53 22.55
N ILE A 116 13.17 7.85 21.52
CA ILE A 116 13.22 8.29 20.11
C ILE A 116 12.38 9.56 19.89
N GLY A 117 11.42 9.84 20.79
CA GLY A 117 10.66 11.09 20.81
C GLY A 117 9.88 11.28 22.10
N LEU A 118 9.21 12.42 22.23
CA LEU A 118 8.28 12.72 23.32
C LEU A 118 6.92 13.09 22.73
N GLN A 119 5.83 12.79 23.43
CA GLN A 119 4.48 13.06 22.97
C GLN A 119 3.62 13.63 24.09
N CYS A 120 2.84 14.66 23.78
CA CYS A 120 1.79 15.14 24.66
C CYS A 120 0.61 14.18 24.62
N GLN A 121 0.28 13.52 25.73
CA GLN A 121 -0.83 12.57 25.76
C GLN A 121 -2.21 13.23 25.66
N VAL A 122 -2.28 14.56 25.79
CA VAL A 122 -3.52 15.35 25.67
C VAL A 122 -3.79 15.72 24.20
N CYS A 123 -2.88 16.44 23.54
CA CYS A 123 -3.09 16.92 22.16
C CYS A 123 -2.35 16.11 21.09
N ARG A 124 -1.59 15.07 21.47
CA ARG A 124 -0.77 14.23 20.58
C ARG A 124 0.38 14.95 19.85
N HIS A 125 0.69 16.19 20.20
CA HIS A 125 1.88 16.88 19.70
C HIS A 125 3.14 16.04 20.01
N THR A 126 3.89 15.69 18.97
CA THR A 126 4.96 14.69 19.03
C THR A 126 6.28 15.27 18.51
N ILE A 127 7.35 15.14 19.28
CA ILE A 127 8.68 15.70 18.97
C ILE A 127 9.69 14.56 18.85
N CYS A 128 10.39 14.46 17.72
CA CYS A 128 11.44 13.46 17.54
C CYS A 128 12.73 13.83 18.27
N LYS A 129 13.63 12.86 18.42
CA LYS A 129 14.94 13.02 19.06
C LYS A 129 15.80 14.11 18.42
N ASN A 130 15.62 14.42 17.14
CA ASN A 130 16.41 15.44 16.43
C ASN A 130 15.82 16.84 16.58
N CYS A 131 14.50 16.96 16.76
CA CYS A 131 13.82 18.24 16.96
C CYS A 131 13.72 18.63 18.42
N ARG A 132 14.08 17.75 19.36
CA ARG A 132 14.10 18.10 20.78
C ARG A 132 15.21 19.14 21.00
N PRO A 133 14.91 20.34 21.51
CA PRO A 133 15.92 21.37 21.73
C PRO A 133 16.75 21.16 23.02
N TRP A 134 16.63 20.00 23.68
CA TRP A 134 17.21 19.74 25.00
C TRP A 134 18.21 18.58 24.99
N THR A 135 19.19 18.68 25.89
CA THR A 135 20.20 17.62 26.11
C THR A 135 19.59 16.40 26.82
N ALA A 136 20.23 15.23 26.72
CA ALA A 136 19.73 13.99 27.32
C ALA A 136 19.54 14.05 28.85
N ASN A 137 20.13 15.04 29.52
CA ASN A 137 20.15 15.18 30.98
C ASN A 137 19.01 16.05 31.53
N GLU A 138 18.21 16.69 30.68
CA GLU A 138 17.26 17.75 31.05
C GLU A 138 15.85 17.27 31.45
N GLY A 139 15.69 15.97 31.76
CA GLY A 139 14.42 15.37 32.16
C GLY A 139 13.46 15.08 30.98
N LEU A 140 12.64 14.04 31.13
CA LEU A 140 11.76 13.51 30.06
C LEU A 140 10.35 14.13 30.03
N SER A 141 10.08 15.13 30.87
CA SER A 141 8.76 15.77 31.01
C SER A 141 8.88 17.28 30.89
N ARG A 142 8.17 17.87 29.93
CA ARG A 142 8.15 19.31 29.67
C ARG A 142 6.75 19.77 29.29
N PRO A 143 6.39 21.06 29.49
CA PRO A 143 5.14 21.61 28.97
C PRO A 143 5.02 21.38 27.45
N CYS A 144 3.81 21.11 26.99
CA CYS A 144 3.54 20.97 25.56
C CYS A 144 3.73 22.32 24.85
N PRO A 145 4.44 22.38 23.70
CA PRO A 145 4.63 23.62 22.96
C PRO A 145 3.38 24.05 22.16
N GLU A 146 2.38 23.17 22.03
CA GLU A 146 1.15 23.45 21.28
C GLU A 146 0.35 24.58 21.94
N PRO A 147 0.05 25.69 21.24
CA PRO A 147 -0.68 26.81 21.80
C PRO A 147 -2.01 26.39 22.43
N GLY A 148 -2.21 26.75 23.70
CA GLY A 148 -3.43 26.44 24.47
C GLY A 148 -3.46 25.04 25.10
N CYS A 149 -2.50 24.16 24.82
CA CYS A 149 -2.41 22.86 25.49
C CYS A 149 -1.71 22.99 26.85
N LYS A 150 -2.37 22.52 27.93
CA LYS A 150 -1.79 22.49 29.28
C LYS A 150 -1.12 21.15 29.63
N GLY A 151 -1.01 20.25 28.66
CA GLY A 151 -0.37 18.93 28.85
C GLY A 151 1.14 19.03 28.93
N THR A 152 1.77 17.88 29.18
CA THR A 152 3.22 17.72 29.10
C THR A 152 3.59 16.72 28.00
N VAL A 153 4.69 16.98 27.30
CA VAL A 153 5.31 16.00 26.40
C VAL A 153 6.13 15.03 27.22
N THR A 154 5.81 13.73 27.13
CA THR A 154 6.48 12.65 27.86
C THR A 154 6.66 11.42 26.98
N ALA A 155 7.41 10.44 27.46
CA ALA A 155 7.34 9.08 26.94
C ALA A 155 6.23 8.29 27.69
N PRO A 156 5.65 7.23 27.10
CA PRO A 156 5.92 6.69 25.76
C PRO A 156 5.33 7.54 24.63
N VAL A 157 5.83 7.34 23.41
CA VAL A 157 5.20 7.90 22.20
C VAL A 157 4.30 6.83 21.60
N LEU A 158 3.04 7.18 21.35
CA LEU A 158 2.10 6.30 20.64
C LEU A 158 2.05 6.68 19.15
N PRO A 159 1.74 5.74 18.23
CA PRO A 159 1.46 6.05 16.84
C PRO A 159 0.47 7.21 16.72
N THR A 160 0.83 8.21 15.92
CA THR A 160 -0.03 9.36 15.62
C THR A 160 -0.93 9.10 14.42
N GLY A 161 -0.56 8.11 13.59
CA GLY A 161 -1.07 8.03 12.24
C GLY A 161 -0.28 8.93 11.28
N ARG A 162 -0.54 8.75 9.99
CA ARG A 162 -0.19 9.68 8.91
C ARG A 162 -1.47 10.30 8.37
N ASP A 163 -1.54 11.62 8.41
CA ASP A 163 -2.68 12.42 7.93
C ASP A 163 -2.53 12.83 6.45
N ASP A 164 -1.32 12.73 5.91
CA ASP A 164 -0.99 12.96 4.51
C ASP A 164 -1.45 11.81 3.59
N VAL A 165 -1.89 10.68 4.15
CA VAL A 165 -2.32 9.50 3.40
C VAL A 165 -3.83 9.54 3.11
N GLU A 166 -4.20 9.18 1.88
CA GLU A 166 -5.59 9.09 1.47
C GLU A 166 -6.28 7.89 2.16
N PRO A 167 -7.37 8.11 2.94
CA PRO A 167 -8.09 7.04 3.61
C PRO A 167 -9.03 6.32 2.63
N VAL A 168 -8.44 5.62 1.66
CA VAL A 168 -9.16 4.82 0.69
C VAL A 168 -9.05 3.34 1.03
N ASP A 169 -10.16 2.60 0.90
CA ASP A 169 -10.11 1.15 0.96
C ASP A 169 -9.29 0.68 -0.26
N PRO A 170 -8.15 0.02 -0.05
CA PRO A 170 -7.26 -0.38 -1.13
C PRO A 170 -7.98 -1.14 -2.24
N MET A 171 -8.95 -1.97 -1.87
CA MET A 171 -9.70 -2.79 -2.80
C MET A 171 -10.55 -1.90 -3.72
N THR A 172 -11.07 -0.77 -3.26
CA THR A 172 -11.94 0.10 -4.06
C THR A 172 -11.23 0.87 -5.17
N ILE A 173 -9.89 0.84 -5.22
CA ILE A 173 -9.11 1.54 -6.24
C ILE A 173 -9.25 0.83 -7.59
N GLU A 174 -9.61 1.59 -8.62
CA GLU A 174 -9.64 1.18 -10.03
C GLU A 174 -8.30 1.50 -10.70
N ASN A 175 -7.80 2.72 -10.51
CA ASN A 175 -6.57 3.19 -11.11
C ASN A 175 -5.96 4.34 -10.29
N VAL A 176 -4.67 4.56 -10.45
CA VAL A 176 -3.97 5.75 -9.96
C VAL A 176 -3.23 6.39 -11.13
N VAL A 177 -3.65 7.60 -11.49
CA VAL A 177 -2.92 8.39 -12.48
C VAL A 177 -1.78 9.12 -11.78
N VAL A 178 -0.60 9.12 -12.38
CA VAL A 178 0.60 9.81 -11.85
C VAL A 178 1.11 10.79 -12.90
N ILE A 179 1.20 12.06 -12.50
CA ILE A 179 1.72 13.14 -13.32
C ILE A 179 2.79 13.86 -12.52
N ARG A 180 4.03 13.85 -13.02
CA ARG A 180 5.17 14.61 -12.45
C ARG A 180 5.24 15.99 -13.09
N ALA A 181 5.45 17.04 -12.30
CA ALA A 181 5.70 18.36 -12.83
C ALA A 181 6.98 18.39 -13.68
N GLY A 182 6.89 19.04 -14.85
CA GLY A 182 8.02 19.20 -15.77
C GLY A 182 7.95 18.29 -17.01
N PRO A 183 8.96 18.38 -17.89
CA PRO A 183 8.95 17.70 -19.19
C PRO A 183 9.28 16.20 -19.10
N ILE A 184 9.82 15.74 -17.98
CA ILE A 184 10.29 14.36 -17.81
C ILE A 184 9.17 13.56 -17.16
N THR A 185 8.68 12.55 -17.88
CA THR A 185 7.73 11.58 -17.34
C THR A 185 8.47 10.67 -16.35
N PRO A 186 7.92 10.41 -15.15
CA PRO A 186 8.60 9.54 -14.20
C PRO A 186 8.65 8.11 -14.72
N THR A 187 9.70 7.39 -14.37
CA THR A 187 9.75 5.94 -14.52
C THR A 187 8.72 5.25 -13.63
N VAL A 188 8.46 3.97 -13.89
CA VAL A 188 7.54 3.19 -13.05
C VAL A 188 8.02 3.12 -11.60
N ASP A 189 9.31 2.90 -11.36
CA ASP A 189 9.83 2.82 -9.98
C ASP A 189 9.76 4.17 -9.24
N GLU A 190 10.03 5.30 -9.92
CA GLU A 190 9.83 6.64 -9.35
C GLU A 190 8.36 6.90 -9.01
N ALA A 191 7.46 6.62 -9.96
CA ALA A 191 6.02 6.78 -9.75
C ALA A 191 5.52 5.90 -8.58
N MET A 192 5.96 4.64 -8.51
CA MET A 192 5.55 3.73 -7.44
C MET A 192 6.06 4.19 -6.08
N THR A 193 7.26 4.77 -5.98
CA THR A 193 7.79 5.31 -4.72
C THR A 193 6.89 6.41 -4.15
N VAL A 194 6.36 7.27 -5.02
CA VAL A 194 5.42 8.33 -4.63
C VAL A 194 4.03 7.76 -4.36
N VAL A 195 3.50 6.91 -5.24
CA VAL A 195 2.14 6.42 -5.12
C VAL A 195 1.94 5.57 -3.86
N THR A 196 2.81 4.59 -3.58
CA THR A 196 2.63 3.73 -2.40
C THR A 196 2.74 4.51 -1.10
N LYS A 197 3.39 5.68 -1.11
CA LYS A 197 3.51 6.56 0.05
C LYS A 197 2.19 7.19 0.46
N PHE A 198 1.30 7.49 -0.49
CA PHE A 198 0.05 8.25 -0.24
C PHE A 198 -1.21 7.44 -0.53
N VAL A 199 -1.09 6.37 -1.32
CA VAL A 199 -2.18 5.52 -1.76
C VAL A 199 -1.85 4.09 -1.35
N PRO A 200 -2.79 3.35 -0.72
CA PRO A 200 -2.51 2.05 -0.13
C PRO A 200 -2.51 0.93 -1.19
N ILE A 201 -1.62 1.03 -2.18
CA ILE A 201 -1.34 -0.01 -3.17
C ILE A 201 0.05 -0.62 -2.94
N LEU A 202 0.31 -1.76 -3.57
CA LEU A 202 1.58 -2.49 -3.49
C LEU A 202 2.44 -2.25 -4.71
N ARG A 203 3.72 -2.61 -4.62
CA ARG A 203 4.61 -2.61 -5.80
C ARG A 203 4.09 -3.52 -6.91
N SER A 204 3.44 -4.63 -6.58
CA SER A 204 2.81 -5.55 -7.53
C SER A 204 1.61 -4.95 -8.27
N ASP A 205 1.07 -3.81 -7.80
CA ASP A 205 -0.10 -3.14 -8.38
C ASP A 205 0.29 -2.14 -9.50
N THR A 206 1.48 -2.27 -10.10
CA THR A 206 1.95 -1.36 -11.16
C THR A 206 1.00 -1.28 -12.35
N SER A 207 0.24 -2.34 -12.64
CA SER A 207 -0.79 -2.34 -13.69
C SER A 207 -1.96 -1.40 -13.42
N MET A 208 -2.16 -1.00 -12.16
CA MET A 208 -3.18 -0.03 -11.75
C MET A 208 -2.67 1.41 -11.88
N VAL A 209 -1.41 1.62 -12.25
CA VAL A 209 -0.78 2.94 -12.27
C VAL A 209 -0.62 3.43 -13.70
N SER A 210 -1.34 4.51 -14.03
CA SER A 210 -1.26 5.17 -15.32
C SER A 210 -0.34 6.40 -15.24
N ILE A 211 0.88 6.26 -15.74
CA ILE A 211 1.82 7.38 -15.78
C ILE A 211 1.52 8.25 -17.01
N ARG A 212 1.45 9.57 -16.81
CA ARG A 212 1.18 10.52 -17.89
C ARG A 212 2.16 11.71 -17.84
N PRO A 213 2.57 12.24 -19.00
CA PRO A 213 3.41 13.43 -19.04
C PRO A 213 2.66 14.62 -18.44
N SER A 214 3.37 15.65 -17.97
CA SER A 214 2.77 16.95 -17.66
C SER A 214 2.90 17.88 -18.86
N ALA A 215 2.01 18.85 -18.99
CA ALA A 215 2.23 19.98 -19.88
C ALA A 215 2.79 21.18 -19.08
N PRO A 216 3.54 22.09 -19.74
CA PRO A 216 4.09 23.26 -19.08
C PRO A 216 3.01 24.05 -18.32
N HIS A 217 3.34 24.52 -17.11
CA HIS A 217 2.49 25.36 -16.26
C HIS A 217 1.17 24.75 -15.76
N ILE A 218 0.89 23.47 -16.09
CA ILE A 218 -0.33 22.81 -15.60
C ILE A 218 -0.33 22.65 -14.08
N MET A 219 0.86 22.51 -13.50
CA MET A 219 1.04 22.27 -12.07
C MET A 219 1.05 23.57 -11.25
N ASP A 220 0.93 24.75 -11.85
CA ASP A 220 1.07 26.03 -11.13
C ASP A 220 -0.19 26.42 -10.34
N ARG A 221 -1.37 25.91 -10.72
CA ARG A 221 -2.66 26.31 -10.13
C ARG A 221 -3.62 25.13 -10.00
N THR A 222 -4.38 25.08 -8.90
CA THR A 222 -5.38 24.04 -8.63
C THR A 222 -6.40 23.86 -9.76
N PHE A 223 -6.88 24.96 -10.34
CA PHE A 223 -7.82 24.91 -11.48
C PHE A 223 -7.22 24.20 -12.70
N SER A 224 -5.98 24.54 -13.06
CA SER A 224 -5.27 23.92 -14.18
C SER A 224 -5.01 22.43 -13.95
N ARG A 225 -4.60 22.06 -12.72
CA ARG A 225 -4.41 20.66 -12.31
C ARG A 225 -5.68 19.84 -12.47
N ASN A 226 -6.82 20.37 -12.01
CA ASN A 226 -8.10 19.67 -12.10
C ASN A 226 -8.59 19.53 -13.55
N LEU A 227 -8.51 20.58 -14.36
CA LEU A 227 -8.86 20.48 -15.79
C LEU A 227 -7.99 19.46 -16.53
N TYR A 228 -6.70 19.43 -16.21
CA TYR A 228 -5.81 18.45 -16.80
C TYR A 228 -6.12 17.02 -16.35
N ALA A 229 -6.39 16.82 -15.06
CA ALA A 229 -6.83 15.52 -14.54
C ALA A 229 -8.08 15.03 -15.28
N VAL A 230 -9.09 15.88 -15.47
CA VAL A 230 -10.30 15.55 -16.25
C VAL A 230 -9.92 15.10 -17.66
N SER A 231 -9.11 15.87 -18.38
CA SER A 231 -8.69 15.54 -19.74
C SER A 231 -7.94 14.21 -19.83
N VAL A 232 -7.08 13.91 -18.87
CA VAL A 232 -6.34 12.65 -18.79
C VAL A 232 -7.28 11.48 -18.55
N LEU A 233 -8.22 11.63 -17.61
CA LEU A 233 -9.21 10.60 -17.31
C LEU A 233 -10.12 10.32 -18.52
N GLU A 234 -10.60 11.34 -19.24
CA GLU A 234 -11.36 11.17 -20.48
C GLU A 234 -10.55 10.47 -21.58
N GLY A 235 -9.23 10.66 -21.60
CA GLY A 235 -8.31 9.90 -22.46
C GLY A 235 -8.31 8.41 -22.10
N LEU A 236 -8.12 8.09 -20.82
CA LEU A 236 -8.13 6.71 -20.30
C LEU A 236 -9.47 6.00 -20.50
N GLU A 237 -10.59 6.72 -20.41
CA GLU A 237 -11.92 6.17 -20.72
C GLU A 237 -12.05 5.82 -22.21
N ARG A 238 -11.53 6.65 -23.11
CA ARG A 238 -11.50 6.36 -24.55
C ARG A 238 -10.60 5.17 -24.89
N GLU A 239 -9.50 5.02 -24.17
CA GLU A 239 -8.59 3.87 -24.25
C GLU A 239 -9.17 2.60 -23.59
N ARG A 240 -10.34 2.69 -22.93
CA ARG A 240 -10.97 1.61 -22.13
C ARG A 240 -10.10 1.11 -20.98
N VAL A 241 -9.20 1.96 -20.49
CA VAL A 241 -8.44 1.71 -19.24
C VAL A 241 -9.31 2.00 -18.02
N LEU A 242 -10.23 2.97 -18.14
CA LEU A 242 -11.19 3.36 -17.10
C LEU A 242 -12.63 3.20 -17.58
N GLU A 243 -13.53 2.93 -16.63
CA GLU A 243 -14.97 3.05 -16.86
C GLU A 243 -15.42 4.52 -16.97
N ARG A 244 -16.43 4.78 -17.81
CA ARG A 244 -16.97 6.13 -18.06
C ARG A 244 -17.39 6.85 -16.79
N GLY A 245 -17.21 8.16 -16.75
CA GLY A 245 -17.57 8.99 -15.60
C GLY A 245 -16.58 8.87 -14.43
N SER A 246 -15.34 8.48 -14.72
CA SER A 246 -14.25 8.30 -13.76
C SER A 246 -13.96 9.54 -12.93
N TRP A 247 -14.10 10.75 -13.49
CA TRP A 247 -13.88 12.01 -12.75
C TRP A 247 -14.79 12.13 -11.51
N SER A 248 -16.06 11.71 -11.62
CA SER A 248 -16.99 11.76 -10.48
C SER A 248 -16.60 10.80 -9.34
N ARG A 249 -15.69 9.87 -9.62
CA ARG A 249 -15.16 8.84 -8.70
C ARG A 249 -13.67 9.04 -8.40
N ALA A 250 -13.09 10.16 -8.84
CA ALA A 250 -11.70 10.47 -8.69
C ALA A 250 -11.43 11.37 -7.48
N THR A 251 -10.30 11.16 -6.83
CA THR A 251 -9.78 12.02 -5.77
C THR A 251 -8.39 12.52 -6.17
N PRO A 252 -8.23 13.82 -6.52
CA PRO A 252 -6.93 14.38 -6.85
C PRO A 252 -6.14 14.66 -5.56
N LEU A 253 -4.90 14.21 -5.51
CA LEU A 253 -3.93 14.47 -4.45
C LEU A 253 -2.75 15.23 -5.06
N PHE A 254 -2.46 16.41 -4.52
CA PHE A 254 -1.31 17.19 -4.94
C PHE A 254 -0.19 17.05 -3.91
N ILE A 255 0.99 16.66 -4.37
CA ILE A 255 2.16 16.37 -3.56
C ILE A 255 3.25 17.34 -3.97
N GLU A 256 3.72 18.14 -3.02
CA GLU A 256 4.80 19.08 -3.25
C GLU A 256 6.17 18.37 -3.13
N ALA A 257 7.19 18.90 -3.80
CA ALA A 257 8.57 18.39 -3.83
C ALA A 257 9.25 18.32 -2.43
N GLY A 258 8.59 18.80 -1.38
CA GLY A 258 8.97 18.55 0.02
C GLY A 258 8.46 17.22 0.59
N ALA A 259 7.60 16.51 -0.15
CA ALA A 259 6.99 15.24 0.22
C ALA A 259 7.28 14.10 -0.80
N ALA A 260 7.73 14.43 -2.01
CA ALA A 260 8.28 13.51 -3.00
C ALA A 260 9.64 14.05 -3.46
N ASP A 261 10.64 13.19 -3.57
CA ASP A 261 11.98 13.63 -4.01
C ASP A 261 11.88 14.30 -5.39
N ASP A 262 12.59 15.42 -5.52
CA ASP A 262 12.94 16.18 -6.74
C ASP A 262 11.85 16.91 -7.57
N ALA A 263 10.56 16.64 -7.40
CA ALA A 263 9.49 17.30 -8.17
C ALA A 263 8.10 17.25 -7.49
N ASP A 264 7.21 18.15 -7.89
CA ASP A 264 5.79 18.09 -7.50
C ASP A 264 5.07 16.99 -8.31
N TYR A 265 4.12 16.29 -7.68
CA TYR A 265 3.31 15.26 -8.29
C TYR A 265 1.81 15.56 -8.15
N LEU A 266 1.04 15.22 -9.17
CA LEU A 266 -0.41 15.10 -9.12
C LEU A 266 -0.75 13.62 -9.21
N LEU A 267 -1.34 13.07 -8.15
CA LEU A 267 -1.96 11.75 -8.17
C LEU A 267 -3.45 11.92 -8.36
N VAL A 268 -4.07 11.05 -9.15
CA VAL A 268 -5.53 10.99 -9.28
C VAL A 268 -5.95 9.57 -8.96
N VAL A 269 -6.53 9.36 -7.78
CA VAL A 269 -7.01 8.05 -7.33
C VAL A 269 -8.43 7.86 -7.83
N VAL A 270 -8.64 6.93 -8.76
CA VAL A 270 -9.96 6.60 -9.31
C VAL A 270 -10.50 5.37 -8.59
N ARG A 271 -11.74 5.43 -8.10
CA ARG A 271 -12.39 4.33 -7.37
C ARG A 271 -13.48 3.67 -8.21
N TRP A 272 -13.72 2.36 -8.04
CA TRP A 272 -14.81 1.62 -8.70
C TRP A 272 -16.20 2.25 -8.47
N PRO A 273 -17.16 2.12 -9.40
CA PRO A 273 -18.51 2.60 -9.21
C PRO A 273 -19.24 1.57 -8.34
N GLY A 274 -19.29 1.84 -7.03
CA GLY A 274 -20.00 1.00 -6.06
C GLY A 274 -19.14 -0.08 -5.41
N VAL A 275 -19.80 -1.04 -4.77
CA VAL A 275 -19.11 -2.19 -4.15
C VAL A 275 -18.43 -2.95 -5.28
N PRO A 276 -17.11 -3.14 -5.19
CA PRO A 276 -16.40 -3.84 -6.24
C PRO A 276 -17.04 -5.20 -6.49
N LYS A 277 -17.32 -5.48 -7.77
CA LYS A 277 -18.13 -6.64 -8.15
C LYS A 277 -17.42 -7.92 -7.75
N LYS A 278 -18.25 -8.86 -7.29
CA LYS A 278 -17.85 -10.16 -6.81
C LYS A 278 -17.07 -10.89 -7.92
N VAL A 279 -15.84 -11.29 -7.67
CA VAL A 279 -15.07 -12.11 -8.62
C VAL A 279 -15.70 -13.49 -8.63
N VAL A 280 -16.21 -13.92 -9.77
CA VAL A 280 -16.90 -15.21 -9.93
C VAL A 280 -15.97 -16.30 -10.45
N HIS A 281 -14.92 -15.90 -11.18
CA HIS A 281 -13.95 -16.82 -11.74
C HIS A 281 -12.57 -16.18 -11.84
N VAL A 282 -11.52 -16.97 -11.60
CA VAL A 282 -10.15 -16.60 -11.96
C VAL A 282 -9.50 -17.71 -12.76
N HIS A 283 -9.04 -17.37 -13.95
CA HIS A 283 -8.16 -18.22 -14.74
C HIS A 283 -6.73 -17.78 -14.52
N VAL A 284 -5.81 -18.72 -14.29
CA VAL A 284 -4.37 -18.44 -14.16
C VAL A 284 -3.63 -19.26 -15.21
N MET A 285 -2.73 -18.61 -15.93
CA MET A 285 -1.76 -19.24 -16.82
C MET A 285 -0.34 -18.88 -16.35
N ARG A 286 0.52 -19.88 -16.20
CA ARG A 286 1.92 -19.72 -15.77
C ARG A 286 2.86 -20.30 -16.82
N GLU A 287 3.98 -19.65 -17.02
CA GLU A 287 5.04 -20.08 -17.92
C GLU A 287 5.60 -21.44 -17.50
N GLY A 288 5.77 -22.33 -18.46
CA GLY A 288 6.29 -23.67 -18.25
C GLY A 288 5.24 -24.76 -18.40
N SER A 289 5.71 -26.00 -18.43
CA SER A 289 4.91 -27.21 -18.65
C SER A 289 4.33 -27.79 -17.36
N GLU A 290 4.83 -27.36 -16.21
CA GLU A 290 4.42 -27.92 -14.91
C GLU A 290 3.06 -27.37 -14.47
N HIS A 291 2.19 -28.28 -14.04
CA HIS A 291 0.95 -27.91 -13.38
C HIS A 291 1.24 -27.10 -12.11
N MET A 292 0.51 -26.01 -11.93
CA MET A 292 0.57 -25.21 -10.71
C MET A 292 -0.06 -26.00 -9.56
N SER A 293 0.62 -26.07 -8.42
CA SER A 293 0.02 -26.59 -7.20
C SER A 293 -1.09 -25.66 -6.71
N ALA A 294 -2.04 -26.20 -5.94
CA ALA A 294 -3.07 -25.39 -5.31
C ALA A 294 -2.47 -24.28 -4.44
N ASP A 295 -1.39 -24.59 -3.69
CA ASP A 295 -0.66 -23.61 -2.87
C ASP A 295 -0.04 -22.49 -3.69
N TYR A 296 0.51 -22.81 -4.87
CA TYR A 296 1.06 -21.81 -5.78
C TYR A 296 -0.03 -20.86 -6.30
N ILE A 297 -1.15 -21.43 -6.77
CA ILE A 297 -2.28 -20.62 -7.24
C ILE A 297 -2.83 -19.78 -6.09
N HIS A 298 -2.94 -20.36 -4.89
CA HIS A 298 -3.40 -19.65 -3.71
C HIS A 298 -2.49 -18.46 -3.40
N MET A 299 -1.19 -18.69 -3.29
CA MET A 299 -0.19 -17.64 -3.06
C MET A 299 -0.23 -16.56 -4.14
N LEU A 300 -0.35 -16.95 -5.42
CA LEU A 300 -0.41 -15.99 -6.53
C LEU A 300 -1.66 -15.12 -6.42
N LEU A 301 -2.82 -15.73 -6.21
CA LEU A 301 -4.08 -15.01 -6.07
C LEU A 301 -4.12 -14.18 -4.80
N GLU A 302 -3.43 -14.56 -3.72
CA GLU A 302 -3.39 -13.79 -2.48
C GLU A 302 -2.75 -12.43 -2.68
N VAL A 303 -1.79 -12.35 -3.60
CA VAL A 303 -1.12 -11.11 -3.95
C VAL A 303 -1.89 -10.37 -5.04
N MET A 304 -2.34 -11.08 -6.08
CA MET A 304 -2.76 -10.47 -7.33
C MET A 304 -4.27 -10.28 -7.50
N ALA A 305 -5.08 -11.19 -6.96
CA ALA A 305 -6.53 -11.14 -7.07
C ALA A 305 -7.18 -11.57 -5.74
N PRO A 306 -6.88 -10.89 -4.63
CA PRO A 306 -7.25 -11.38 -3.30
C PRO A 306 -8.77 -11.52 -3.08
N ARG A 307 -9.60 -10.85 -3.90
CA ARG A 307 -11.06 -11.02 -3.91
C ARG A 307 -11.53 -12.40 -4.31
N ALA A 308 -10.72 -13.13 -5.08
CA ALA A 308 -11.08 -14.47 -5.53
C ALA A 308 -11.43 -15.39 -4.35
N PHE A 309 -10.81 -15.16 -3.18
CA PHE A 309 -11.03 -15.95 -1.97
C PHE A 309 -12.23 -15.52 -1.15
N THR A 310 -12.54 -14.22 -1.08
CA THR A 310 -13.72 -13.73 -0.34
C THR A 310 -15.01 -14.12 -1.04
N ASP A 311 -14.93 -14.36 -2.33
CA ASP A 311 -16.09 -14.45 -3.20
C ASP A 311 -16.45 -15.90 -3.59
N HIS A 312 -15.74 -16.91 -3.08
CA HIS A 312 -15.89 -18.29 -3.55
C HIS A 312 -15.75 -18.40 -5.07
N ALA A 313 -14.81 -17.64 -5.66
CA ALA A 313 -14.57 -17.67 -7.09
C ALA A 313 -14.13 -19.08 -7.51
N THR A 314 -14.56 -19.51 -8.70
CA THR A 314 -13.99 -20.73 -9.30
C THR A 314 -12.59 -20.41 -9.80
N ILE A 315 -11.60 -21.21 -9.41
CA ILE A 315 -10.20 -20.98 -9.79
C ILE A 315 -9.76 -22.09 -10.74
N THR A 316 -9.24 -21.72 -11.90
CA THR A 316 -8.68 -22.64 -12.88
C THR A 316 -7.23 -22.28 -13.20
N GLY A 317 -6.37 -23.29 -13.30
CA GLY A 317 -4.95 -23.12 -13.57
C GLY A 317 -4.51 -23.94 -14.77
N THR A 318 -3.88 -23.30 -15.75
CA THR A 318 -3.40 -23.95 -16.97
C THR A 318 -1.90 -23.70 -17.15
N PRO A 319 -1.05 -24.74 -17.36
CA PRO A 319 0.34 -24.52 -17.72
C PRO A 319 0.43 -23.93 -19.14
N GLY A 320 1.27 -22.91 -19.31
CA GLY A 320 1.58 -22.29 -20.59
C GLY A 320 2.94 -22.79 -21.07
N GLY A 321 2.96 -23.93 -21.76
CA GLY A 321 4.19 -24.55 -22.27
C GLY A 321 4.99 -23.61 -23.17
N ASP A 322 4.37 -23.10 -24.23
CA ASP A 322 4.93 -22.03 -25.06
C ASP A 322 4.36 -20.69 -24.59
N TRP A 323 5.22 -19.85 -23.98
CA TRP A 323 4.79 -18.55 -23.51
C TRP A 323 4.68 -17.56 -24.68
N PRO A 324 3.49 -17.05 -25.00
CA PRO A 324 3.30 -16.17 -26.15
C PRO A 324 3.90 -14.77 -25.90
N GLU A 325 4.17 -14.04 -26.98
CA GLU A 325 4.55 -12.62 -26.90
C GLU A 325 3.44 -11.77 -26.25
N ASP A 326 2.17 -12.07 -26.55
CA ASP A 326 1.01 -11.49 -25.88
C ASP A 326 0.20 -12.55 -25.09
N PRO A 327 0.52 -12.73 -23.79
CA PRO A 327 -0.20 -13.67 -22.94
C PRO A 327 -1.63 -13.23 -22.61
N ARG A 328 -2.00 -11.96 -22.82
CA ARG A 328 -3.37 -11.48 -22.55
C ARG A 328 -4.35 -12.08 -23.56
N PHE A 329 -3.97 -12.11 -24.83
CA PHE A 329 -4.79 -12.74 -25.86
C PHE A 329 -4.97 -14.23 -25.58
N MET A 330 -3.89 -14.92 -25.20
CA MET A 330 -3.95 -16.36 -24.91
C MET A 330 -4.86 -16.67 -23.72
N ILE A 331 -4.79 -15.89 -22.63
CA ILE A 331 -5.67 -16.14 -21.49
C ILE A 331 -7.14 -15.83 -21.81
N LEU A 332 -7.42 -14.82 -22.64
CA LEU A 332 -8.77 -14.55 -23.12
C LEU A 332 -9.30 -15.67 -24.01
N LEU A 333 -8.44 -16.28 -24.84
CA LEU A 333 -8.80 -17.48 -25.60
C LEU A 333 -9.09 -18.67 -24.69
N LEU A 334 -8.32 -18.87 -23.63
CA LEU A 334 -8.57 -19.92 -22.64
C LEU A 334 -9.88 -19.68 -21.88
N VAL A 335 -10.15 -18.43 -21.48
CA VAL A 335 -11.43 -18.03 -20.88
C VAL A 335 -12.57 -18.30 -21.88
N ASN A 336 -12.48 -17.84 -23.12
CA ASN A 336 -13.50 -18.09 -24.15
C ASN A 336 -13.76 -19.58 -24.39
N ARG A 337 -12.69 -20.38 -24.42
CA ARG A 337 -12.78 -21.81 -24.70
C ARG A 337 -13.47 -22.57 -23.57
N ASN A 338 -13.18 -22.21 -22.32
CA ASN A 338 -13.68 -22.92 -21.15
C ASN A 338 -15.01 -22.34 -20.64
N HIS A 339 -15.21 -21.03 -20.83
CA HIS A 339 -16.30 -20.22 -20.31
C HIS A 339 -16.69 -19.11 -21.30
N PRO A 340 -17.24 -19.44 -22.49
CA PRO A 340 -17.62 -18.44 -23.49
C PRO A 340 -18.63 -17.41 -22.96
N GLU A 341 -19.43 -17.79 -21.96
CA GLU A 341 -20.38 -16.89 -21.27
C GLU A 341 -19.69 -15.68 -20.63
N TYR A 342 -18.43 -15.78 -20.23
CA TYR A 342 -17.69 -14.67 -19.60
C TYR A 342 -17.22 -13.58 -20.57
N LEU A 343 -17.43 -13.76 -21.87
CA LEU A 343 -17.17 -12.74 -22.89
C LEU A 343 -18.45 -12.02 -23.36
N SER A 344 -19.60 -12.23 -22.71
CA SER A 344 -20.79 -11.41 -22.96
C SER A 344 -20.66 -10.04 -22.31
N ASP A 345 -21.54 -9.11 -22.68
CA ASP A 345 -21.65 -7.79 -22.05
C ASP A 345 -22.10 -7.86 -20.57
N ASP A 346 -22.49 -9.04 -20.07
CA ASP A 346 -22.86 -9.28 -18.67
C ASP A 346 -21.65 -9.54 -17.77
N PHE A 347 -20.44 -9.62 -18.34
CA PHE A 347 -19.22 -9.88 -17.60
C PHE A 347 -18.08 -8.94 -18.01
N VAL A 348 -17.20 -8.67 -17.05
CA VAL A 348 -15.95 -7.94 -17.26
C VAL A 348 -14.80 -8.90 -16.98
N VAL A 349 -13.97 -9.14 -18.00
CA VAL A 349 -12.73 -9.91 -17.86
C VAL A 349 -11.54 -8.97 -17.76
N ARG A 350 -10.79 -9.08 -16.68
CA ARG A 350 -9.59 -8.28 -16.45
C ARG A 350 -8.37 -9.16 -16.43
N THR A 351 -7.44 -8.85 -17.31
CA THR A 351 -6.17 -9.55 -17.39
C THR A 351 -5.09 -8.82 -16.60
N GLN A 352 -4.34 -9.55 -15.79
CA GLN A 352 -3.13 -9.05 -15.15
C GLN A 352 -1.97 -10.00 -15.45
N PHE A 353 -0.77 -9.47 -15.62
CA PHE A 353 0.43 -10.24 -15.94
C PHE A 353 1.55 -9.85 -15.00
N GLY A 354 2.47 -10.78 -14.74
CA GLY A 354 3.59 -10.53 -13.84
C GLY A 354 4.57 -11.68 -13.81
N GLN A 355 5.39 -11.71 -12.77
CA GLN A 355 6.41 -12.73 -12.53
C GLN A 355 6.23 -13.29 -11.12
N GLY A 356 6.13 -14.62 -11.01
CA GLY A 356 5.92 -15.33 -9.76
C GLY A 356 7.19 -15.39 -8.88
N PRO A 357 7.07 -15.91 -7.65
CA PRO A 357 8.21 -16.05 -6.72
C PRO A 357 9.34 -16.96 -7.23
N ASP A 358 9.02 -17.84 -8.16
CA ASP A 358 9.92 -18.74 -8.88
C ASP A 358 10.62 -18.08 -10.08
N GLY A 359 10.32 -16.81 -10.34
CA GLY A 359 10.82 -16.09 -11.50
C GLY A 359 10.11 -16.43 -12.81
N LEU A 360 9.04 -17.23 -12.79
CA LEU A 360 8.29 -17.57 -14.01
C LEU A 360 7.19 -16.55 -14.27
N ARG A 361 6.93 -16.25 -15.55
CA ARG A 361 5.87 -15.32 -15.91
C ARG A 361 4.50 -15.94 -15.66
N TYR A 362 3.53 -15.11 -15.32
CA TYR A 362 2.13 -15.51 -15.26
C TYR A 362 1.24 -14.46 -15.93
N VAL A 363 0.04 -14.89 -16.30
CA VAL A 363 -1.08 -14.04 -16.63
C VAL A 363 -2.32 -14.62 -15.94
N LEU A 364 -3.16 -13.78 -15.38
CA LEU A 364 -4.43 -14.16 -14.79
C LEU A 364 -5.56 -13.37 -15.44
N ALA A 365 -6.73 -13.98 -15.55
CA ALA A 365 -7.96 -13.33 -15.96
C ALA A 365 -8.97 -13.45 -14.82
N ALA A 366 -9.30 -12.33 -14.19
CA ALA A 366 -10.35 -12.24 -13.19
C ALA A 366 -11.66 -11.83 -13.87
N VAL A 367 -12.72 -12.60 -13.62
CA VAL A 367 -14.06 -12.38 -14.18
C VAL A 367 -15.00 -11.90 -13.09
N SER A 368 -15.74 -10.83 -13.38
CA SER A 368 -16.80 -10.31 -12.52
C SER A 368 -18.03 -10.02 -13.37
N PRO A 369 -19.26 -10.01 -12.81
CA PRO A 369 -20.43 -9.48 -13.50
C PRO A 369 -20.20 -8.03 -13.95
N ALA A 370 -20.78 -7.62 -15.07
CA ALA A 370 -20.66 -6.28 -15.64
C ALA A 370 -21.54 -5.23 -15.00
#